data_AF-A0A494X9I1-F1
#
_entry.id   AF-A0A494X9I1-F1
#
_cell.length_a   1.000
_cell.length_b   1.000
_cell.length_c   1.000
_cell.angle_alpha   90.00
_cell.angle_beta   90.00
_cell.angle_gamma   90.00
#
_symmetry.space_group_name_H-M   'P 1'
#
loop_
_entity.id
_entity.type
_entity.pdbx_description
1 polymer ?
#
loop_
_entity_poly.entity_id
_entity_poly.type
_entity_poly.pdbx_seq_one_letter_code
_entity_poly.pdbx_strand_id
1 'polypeptide(L)'
;MHALAVPIRNAEMIHFFPFRLDPVNQSLSKCMPDGEIRTLAVGPRPFEMLQHLIYNHGRLVTHEELLGAVWPNQWVQPEVLKSHIKSIRSVLDDDAREPRYVETHRGRGYRFIAALDAPDSDAAPQGSSIRRPANLVGRESEFAQLREYFGQASSGTPQIVFVPGEIGSGKSALVDQFIDTLATSNAQTAIGHCLDGYADVEPYYPVLTLLTQLSRGEHAGAVRQELATLAPSWARHIPGLVANPHASHTGAAISARPVLREIQALLERLTLDCPIVLVLEDAHSADHSTIDWIAATASQAHRARHTRLMLIVTYRPEDACVADHPIGALHQDLAIRALCRDVPLNALKDDDVRTYLQMRAPNDPPEHLDRLARFIAERSGGNASFMVAMLNEVLQTRDDARPISVRRAPHDGEFPTHVPPLIARVIERRIARLGDLPQRVLEAASLTGDTFEAESAARAAGIAIETVEDVCEALCRQGCFIARVERSRSSDPCDVHAYQFRHVLYRQVCYERQSPIRRERMTQRIAQTADETVRPRVGLGETVAVTTSTHRLRPAASRSRA
;
A
#
# COMPACT_ATOMS: atom_id res chain seq x y z
N MET A 1 40.06 -0.54 -11.86
CA MET A 1 38.78 -1.10 -12.32
C MET A 1 37.86 -1.27 -11.11
N HIS A 2 37.27 -0.16 -10.65
CA HIS A 2 36.29 -0.20 -9.56
C HIS A 2 34.94 -0.62 -10.13
N ALA A 3 34.41 -1.74 -9.66
CA ALA A 3 33.06 -2.18 -9.97
C ALA A 3 32.06 -1.13 -9.46
N LEU A 4 31.24 -0.60 -10.38
CA LEU A 4 30.14 0.31 -10.08
C LEU A 4 29.08 -0.48 -9.30
N ALA A 5 28.90 -0.13 -8.02
CA ALA A 5 27.85 -0.69 -7.19
C ALA A 5 26.48 -0.26 -7.72
N VAL A 6 25.65 -1.23 -8.10
CA VAL A 6 24.24 -1.03 -8.44
C VAL A 6 23.49 -0.80 -7.12
N PRO A 7 22.71 0.29 -6.97
CA PRO A 7 21.95 0.53 -5.76
C PRO A 7 20.85 -0.53 -5.61
N ILE A 8 20.89 -1.28 -4.51
CA ILE A 8 19.87 -2.26 -4.15
C ILE A 8 18.56 -1.51 -3.85
N ARG A 9 17.46 -1.86 -4.54
CA ARG A 9 16.13 -1.28 -4.28
C ARG A 9 15.54 -1.89 -3.01
N ASN A 10 14.95 -1.07 -2.13
CA ASN A 10 14.48 -1.48 -0.79
C ASN A 10 13.42 -2.60 -0.74
N ALA A 11 12.83 -2.99 -1.87
CA ALA A 11 11.76 -3.99 -1.96
C ALA A 11 12.17 -5.33 -2.60
N GLU A 12 13.41 -5.47 -3.08
CA GLU A 12 13.88 -6.70 -3.71
C GLU A 12 14.48 -7.67 -2.68
N MET A 13 14.24 -8.97 -2.87
CA MET A 13 14.88 -10.02 -2.08
C MET A 13 16.38 -10.01 -2.37
N ILE A 14 17.21 -9.86 -1.34
CA ILE A 14 18.66 -9.71 -1.49
C ILE A 14 19.33 -11.06 -1.35
N HIS A 15 20.05 -11.47 -2.40
CA HIS A 15 20.77 -12.73 -2.45
C HIS A 15 22.26 -12.50 -2.18
N PHE A 16 22.80 -13.26 -1.22
CA PHE A 16 24.24 -13.34 -0.96
C PHE A 16 24.54 -14.77 -0.54
N PHE A 17 24.96 -15.60 -1.49
CA PHE A 17 25.00 -17.04 -1.31
C PHE A 17 25.70 -17.49 0.00
N PRO A 18 25.11 -18.46 0.75
CA PRO A 18 23.86 -19.20 0.51
C PRO A 18 22.60 -18.54 1.12
N PHE A 19 22.65 -17.26 1.47
CA PHE A 19 21.59 -16.58 2.19
C PHE A 19 20.67 -15.74 1.29
N ARG A 20 19.42 -15.59 1.74
CA ARG A 20 18.40 -14.71 1.16
C ARG A 20 17.85 -13.82 2.27
N LEU A 21 17.96 -12.51 2.11
CA LEU A 21 17.38 -11.53 3.01
C LEU A 21 16.15 -10.91 2.36
N ASP A 22 15.02 -11.00 3.06
CA ASP A 22 13.77 -10.36 2.68
C ASP A 22 13.56 -9.12 3.56
N PRO A 23 13.81 -7.91 3.03
CA PRO A 23 13.68 -6.68 3.80
C PRO A 23 12.21 -6.34 4.14
N VAL A 24 11.25 -6.87 3.37
CA VAL A 24 9.81 -6.62 3.55
C VAL A 24 9.27 -7.49 4.69
N ASN A 25 9.65 -8.77 4.70
CA ASN A 25 9.22 -9.73 5.72
C ASN A 25 10.14 -9.80 6.94
N GLN A 26 11.20 -8.98 6.97
CA GLN A 26 12.25 -8.98 8.00
C GLN A 26 12.79 -10.39 8.30
N SER A 27 13.01 -11.17 7.26
CA SER A 27 13.41 -12.56 7.38
C SER A 27 14.73 -12.84 6.67
N LEU A 28 15.53 -13.70 7.27
CA LEU A 28 16.79 -14.18 6.71
C LEU A 28 16.66 -15.70 6.55
N SER A 29 16.91 -16.21 5.36
CA SER A 29 16.83 -17.64 5.06
C SER A 29 18.14 -18.15 4.47
N LYS A 30 18.47 -19.42 4.71
CA LYS A 30 19.64 -20.10 4.15
C LYS A 30 19.19 -21.22 3.23
N CYS A 31 19.72 -21.26 2.01
CA CYS A 31 19.60 -22.38 1.11
C CYS A 31 20.53 -23.51 1.58
N MET A 32 19.95 -24.66 1.89
CA MET A 32 20.67 -25.85 2.29
C MET A 32 21.14 -26.64 1.04
N PRO A 33 22.19 -27.48 1.14
CA PRO A 33 22.70 -28.24 0.00
C PRO A 33 21.71 -29.23 -0.63
N ASP A 34 20.65 -29.58 0.08
CA ASP A 34 19.53 -30.44 -0.36
C ASP A 34 18.44 -29.67 -1.13
N GLY A 35 18.58 -28.34 -1.27
CA GLY A 35 17.62 -27.46 -1.93
C GLY A 35 16.54 -26.90 -0.99
N GLU A 36 16.51 -27.29 0.28
CA GLU A 36 15.55 -26.77 1.26
C GLU A 36 15.93 -25.33 1.69
N ILE A 37 14.92 -24.47 1.89
CA ILE A 37 15.12 -23.10 2.37
C ILE A 37 14.72 -23.04 3.85
N ARG A 38 15.69 -22.77 4.73
CA ARG A 38 15.46 -22.67 6.17
C ARG A 38 15.51 -21.22 6.63
N THR A 39 14.43 -20.74 7.24
CA THR A 39 14.40 -19.42 7.90
C THR A 39 15.24 -19.44 9.18
N LEU A 40 16.09 -18.44 9.33
CA LEU A 40 16.98 -18.24 10.47
C LEU A 40 16.38 -17.19 11.41
N ALA A 41 16.37 -17.51 12.71
CA ALA A 41 15.91 -16.57 13.73
C ALA A 41 16.99 -15.49 13.97
N VAL A 42 16.67 -14.26 13.58
CA VAL A 42 17.50 -13.07 13.82
C VAL A 42 16.69 -12.12 14.69
N GLY A 43 17.31 -11.57 15.74
CA GLY A 43 16.65 -10.53 16.53
C GLY A 43 16.42 -9.26 15.70
N PRO A 44 15.42 -8.42 16.03
CA PRO A 44 15.04 -7.26 15.22
C PRO A 44 16.20 -6.27 15.02
N ARG A 45 16.96 -5.96 16.09
CA ARG A 45 18.11 -5.04 16.01
C ARG A 45 19.30 -5.59 15.20
N PRO A 46 19.75 -6.84 15.42
CA PRO A 46 20.70 -7.49 14.51
C PRO A 46 20.24 -7.50 13.04
N PHE A 47 18.95 -7.69 12.78
CA PHE A 47 18.40 -7.71 11.43
C PHE A 47 18.48 -6.34 10.75
N GLU A 48 17.98 -5.29 11.41
CA GLU A 48 18.05 -3.90 10.93
C GLU A 48 19.51 -3.48 10.63
N MET A 49 20.44 -3.89 11.49
CA MET A 49 21.86 -3.62 11.33
C MET A 49 22.48 -4.38 10.15
N LEU A 50 22.12 -5.65 9.95
CA LEU A 50 22.54 -6.43 8.78
C LEU A 50 21.99 -5.82 7.47
N GLN A 51 20.72 -5.46 7.46
CA GLN A 51 20.07 -4.81 6.33
C GLN A 51 20.77 -3.48 5.97
N HIS A 52 21.07 -2.65 6.97
CA HIS A 52 21.78 -1.39 6.75
C HIS A 52 23.20 -1.59 6.20
N LEU A 53 23.92 -2.62 6.67
CA LEU A 53 25.25 -2.96 6.14
C LEU A 53 25.19 -3.46 4.69
N ILE A 54 24.15 -4.22 4.33
CA ILE A 54 23.94 -4.73 2.97
C ILE A 54 23.54 -3.61 2.00
N TYR A 55 22.67 -2.68 2.38
CA TYR A 55 22.36 -1.52 1.52
C TYR A 55 23.58 -0.63 1.27
N ASN A 56 24.54 -0.63 2.19
CA ASN A 56 25.82 0.03 2.05
C ASN A 56 26.96 -0.95 1.69
N HIS A 57 26.65 -2.03 0.95
CA HIS A 57 27.64 -3.05 0.60
C HIS A 57 28.89 -2.43 -0.05
N GLY A 58 30.06 -2.98 0.28
CA GLY A 58 31.34 -2.47 -0.22
C GLY A 58 31.78 -1.12 0.37
N ARG A 59 30.90 -0.37 1.05
CA ARG A 59 31.24 0.87 1.77
C ARG A 59 31.47 0.59 3.26
N LEU A 60 32.42 1.31 3.84
CA LEU A 60 32.61 1.34 5.29
C LEU A 60 31.49 2.15 5.94
N VAL A 61 30.66 1.50 6.76
CA VAL A 61 29.65 2.15 7.60
C VAL A 61 30.27 2.41 8.97
N THR A 62 30.27 3.68 9.39
CA THR A 62 30.92 4.07 10.66
C THR A 62 30.08 3.66 11.88
N HIS A 63 30.70 3.56 13.07
CA HIS A 63 29.94 3.26 14.30
C HIS A 63 28.84 4.29 14.58
N GLU A 64 29.09 5.58 14.31
CA GLU A 64 28.12 6.66 14.51
C GLU A 64 26.96 6.58 13.52
N GLU A 65 27.25 6.32 12.24
CA GLU A 65 26.25 6.10 11.20
C GLU A 65 25.37 4.88 11.50
N LEU A 66 25.97 3.79 11.96
CA LEU A 66 25.25 2.56 12.31
C LEU A 66 24.37 2.75 13.55
N LEU A 67 24.85 3.48 14.57
CA LEU A 67 24.07 3.82 15.75
C LEU A 67 22.90 4.75 15.40
N GLY A 68 23.14 5.78 14.60
CA GLY A 68 22.10 6.72 14.17
C GLY A 68 21.03 6.07 13.29
N ALA A 69 21.42 5.12 12.44
CA ALA A 69 20.48 4.42 11.57
C ALA A 69 19.59 3.41 12.32
N VAL A 70 20.16 2.64 13.25
CA VAL A 70 19.43 1.56 13.94
C VAL A 70 18.76 2.04 15.23
N TRP A 71 19.33 3.04 15.92
CA TRP A 71 18.79 3.61 17.16
C TRP A 71 18.54 5.11 17.06
N PRO A 72 17.60 5.56 16.19
CA PRO A 72 17.27 6.97 16.10
C PRO A 72 16.74 7.46 17.47
N ASN A 73 17.31 8.57 17.96
CA ASN A 73 16.92 9.24 19.21
C ASN A 73 17.14 8.42 20.51
N GLN A 74 18.02 7.41 20.52
CA GLN A 74 18.40 6.68 21.74
C GLN A 74 19.91 6.76 21.99
N TRP A 75 20.30 7.09 23.23
CA TRP A 75 21.71 7.08 23.63
C TRP A 75 22.14 5.66 23.97
N VAL A 76 22.83 5.00 23.03
CA VAL A 76 23.32 3.63 23.18
C VAL A 76 24.84 3.63 23.13
N GLN A 77 25.48 2.88 24.04
CA GLN A 77 26.94 2.77 24.07
C GLN A 77 27.46 1.99 22.84
N PRO A 78 28.58 2.41 22.20
CA PRO A 78 29.13 1.75 21.00
C PRO A 78 29.43 0.25 21.17
N GLU A 79 29.62 -0.21 22.41
CA GLU A 79 29.81 -1.61 22.80
C GLU A 79 28.67 -2.51 22.34
N VAL A 80 27.44 -1.98 22.24
CA VAL A 80 26.25 -2.73 21.82
C VAL A 80 26.37 -3.21 20.37
N LEU A 81 27.06 -2.46 19.51
CA LEU A 81 27.33 -2.85 18.12
C LEU A 81 28.12 -4.16 18.04
N LYS A 82 29.07 -4.38 18.96
CA LYS A 82 29.88 -5.61 19.01
C LYS A 82 29.02 -6.84 19.29
N SER A 83 28.04 -6.71 20.18
CA SER A 83 27.10 -7.78 20.51
C SER A 83 26.22 -8.15 19.31
N HIS A 84 25.70 -7.15 18.60
CA HIS A 84 24.86 -7.37 17.42
C HIS A 84 25.66 -7.90 16.22
N ILE A 85 26.89 -7.42 15.97
CA ILE A 85 27.78 -8.06 14.97
C ILE A 85 28.07 -9.51 15.33
N LYS A 86 28.29 -9.83 16.61
CA LYS A 86 28.50 -11.22 17.04
C LYS A 86 27.26 -12.08 16.76
N SER A 87 26.06 -11.55 17.01
CA SER A 87 24.80 -12.22 16.68
C SER A 87 24.64 -12.43 15.17
N ILE A 88 24.92 -11.42 14.35
CA ILE A 88 24.87 -11.50 12.89
C ILE A 88 25.84 -12.58 12.39
N ARG A 89 27.09 -12.54 12.85
CA ARG A 89 28.12 -13.54 12.50
C ARG A 89 27.73 -14.96 12.90
N SER A 90 27.12 -15.13 14.07
CA SER A 90 26.64 -16.44 14.51
C SER A 90 25.53 -17.00 13.60
N VAL A 91 24.68 -16.14 13.04
CA VAL A 91 23.61 -16.58 12.13
C VAL A 91 24.15 -16.84 10.72
N LEU A 92 25.10 -16.02 10.27
CA LEU A 92 25.75 -16.14 8.97
C LEU A 92 26.86 -17.21 8.92
N ASP A 93 27.23 -17.79 10.06
CA ASP A 93 28.37 -18.69 10.19
C ASP A 93 29.69 -18.03 9.71
N ASP A 94 29.88 -16.76 10.10
CA ASP A 94 30.98 -15.88 9.67
C ASP A 94 32.06 -15.73 10.76
N ASP A 95 33.32 -15.99 10.43
CA ASP A 95 34.44 -15.82 11.37
C ASP A 95 35.01 -14.39 11.29
N ALA A 96 35.20 -13.74 12.45
CA ALA A 96 35.80 -12.42 12.53
C ALA A 96 37.28 -12.37 12.08
N ARG A 97 38.00 -13.49 12.10
CA ARG A 97 39.40 -13.60 11.67
C ARG A 97 39.55 -13.82 10.17
N GLU A 98 38.57 -14.45 9.56
CA GLU A 98 38.47 -14.70 8.12
C GLU A 98 37.08 -14.27 7.62
N PRO A 99 36.80 -12.95 7.59
CA PRO A 99 35.45 -12.47 7.31
C PRO A 99 35.07 -12.80 5.87
N ARG A 100 33.92 -13.44 5.70
CA ARG A 100 33.28 -13.72 4.40
C ARG A 100 32.13 -12.75 4.12
N TYR A 101 31.45 -12.31 5.18
CA TYR A 101 30.28 -11.44 5.06
C TYR A 101 30.50 -10.06 5.68
N VAL A 102 30.93 -10.00 6.94
CA VAL A 102 31.10 -8.72 7.65
C VAL A 102 32.54 -8.52 8.07
N GLU A 103 33.20 -7.56 7.45
CA GLU A 103 34.55 -7.12 7.80
C GLU A 103 34.52 -6.06 8.90
N THR A 104 35.45 -6.16 9.85
CA THR A 104 35.60 -5.17 10.94
C THR A 104 36.78 -4.25 10.70
N HIS A 105 36.51 -2.96 10.54
CA HIS A 105 37.54 -1.92 10.56
C HIS A 105 37.69 -1.39 11.99
N ARG A 106 38.72 -1.88 12.69
CA ARG A 106 38.96 -1.58 14.11
C ARG A 106 38.87 -0.08 14.40
N GLY A 107 38.00 0.29 15.35
CA GLY A 107 37.81 1.68 15.81
C GLY A 107 37.00 2.57 14.86
N ARG A 108 36.62 2.11 13.67
CA ARG A 108 35.91 2.93 12.67
C ARG A 108 34.50 2.43 12.37
N GLY A 109 34.32 1.13 12.17
CA GLY A 109 33.01 0.56 11.85
C GLY A 109 33.10 -0.78 11.13
N TYR A 110 32.10 -1.07 10.31
CA TYR A 110 31.92 -2.37 9.65
C TYR A 110 31.65 -2.20 8.16
N ARG A 111 32.05 -3.21 7.37
CA ARG A 111 31.81 -3.25 5.93
C ARG A 111 31.24 -4.61 5.57
N PHE A 112 30.17 -4.61 4.78
CA PHE A 112 29.66 -5.83 4.18
C PHE A 112 30.46 -6.13 2.90
N ILE A 113 31.08 -7.31 2.84
CA ILE A 113 32.07 -7.66 1.80
C ILE A 113 31.64 -8.85 0.93
N ALA A 114 30.54 -9.53 1.26
CA ALA A 114 30.07 -10.62 0.43
C ALA A 114 29.61 -10.08 -0.93
N ALA A 115 29.89 -10.85 -1.98
CA ALA A 115 29.32 -10.61 -3.29
C ALA A 115 27.80 -10.74 -3.14
N LEU A 116 27.10 -9.66 -3.48
CA LEU A 116 25.68 -9.73 -3.73
C LEU A 116 25.53 -10.29 -5.12
N ASP A 117 24.77 -11.37 -5.24
CA ASP A 117 24.48 -11.95 -6.55
C ASP A 117 23.67 -10.89 -7.31
N ALA A 118 24.30 -10.22 -8.27
CA ALA A 118 23.55 -9.59 -9.35
C ALA A 118 22.72 -10.71 -9.99
N PRO A 119 21.47 -10.48 -10.41
CA PRO A 119 20.67 -11.53 -11.04
C PRO A 119 21.50 -12.13 -12.19
N ASP A 120 21.92 -13.39 -12.01
CA ASP A 120 22.95 -14.04 -12.82
C ASP A 120 22.62 -13.94 -14.32
N SER A 121 23.44 -13.12 -15.00
CA SER A 121 23.59 -13.08 -16.44
C SER A 121 24.70 -14.06 -16.82
N ASP A 122 24.35 -15.32 -17.04
CA ASP A 122 24.85 -16.19 -18.12
C ASP A 122 24.61 -17.67 -17.80
N ALA A 123 23.39 -18.10 -18.04
CA ALA A 123 23.12 -19.34 -18.75
C ALA A 123 21.77 -19.13 -19.41
N ALA A 124 21.75 -19.06 -20.74
CA ALA A 124 20.51 -19.11 -21.49
C ALA A 124 19.95 -20.54 -21.46
N PRO A 125 18.82 -20.80 -20.79
CA PRO A 125 17.72 -21.45 -21.43
C PRO A 125 16.84 -20.34 -22.00
N GLN A 126 16.42 -20.53 -23.24
CA GLN A 126 15.31 -19.82 -23.85
C GLN A 126 14.05 -20.11 -23.01
N GLY A 127 13.89 -19.35 -21.94
CA GLY A 127 12.74 -19.33 -21.07
C GLY A 127 12.43 -17.86 -20.92
N SER A 128 11.28 -17.45 -21.44
CA SER A 128 10.76 -16.10 -21.41
C SER A 128 11.25 -15.35 -20.18
N SER A 129 11.83 -14.17 -20.40
CA SER A 129 11.69 -13.13 -19.40
C SER A 129 10.22 -13.14 -19.00
N ILE A 130 9.95 -13.51 -17.75
CA ILE A 130 8.78 -12.97 -17.09
C ILE A 130 9.22 -11.55 -16.66
N ARG A 131 9.64 -10.72 -17.63
CA ARG A 131 9.07 -9.39 -17.73
C ARG A 131 7.61 -9.71 -17.96
N ARG A 132 6.82 -9.85 -16.89
CA ARG A 132 5.38 -9.80 -17.12
C ARG A 132 5.21 -8.44 -17.79
N PRO A 133 4.73 -8.33 -19.04
CA PRO A 133 3.74 -7.28 -19.19
C PRO A 133 2.76 -7.60 -18.06
N ALA A 134 2.65 -6.73 -17.06
CA ALA A 134 1.38 -6.67 -16.39
C ALA A 134 0.43 -6.35 -17.54
N ASN A 135 -0.12 -7.39 -18.19
CA ASN A 135 -1.27 -7.20 -19.04
C ASN A 135 -2.28 -6.68 -18.02
N LEU A 136 -2.42 -5.36 -17.94
CA LEU A 136 -3.43 -4.73 -17.14
C LEU A 136 -4.74 -5.21 -17.71
N VAL A 137 -5.30 -6.23 -17.08
CA VAL A 137 -6.59 -6.75 -17.47
C VAL A 137 -7.64 -5.80 -16.95
N GLY A 138 -8.50 -5.31 -17.83
CA GLY A 138 -9.61 -4.44 -17.45
C GLY A 138 -9.22 -2.99 -17.20
N ARG A 139 -8.01 -2.55 -17.60
CA ARG A 139 -7.58 -1.14 -17.52
C ARG A 139 -7.27 -0.53 -18.88
N GLU A 140 -7.76 -1.13 -19.95
CA GLU A 140 -7.51 -0.67 -21.32
C GLU A 140 -8.09 0.74 -21.53
N SER A 141 -9.24 1.05 -20.93
CA SER A 141 -9.84 2.39 -20.96
C SER A 141 -9.00 3.42 -20.24
N GLU A 142 -8.58 3.14 -19.01
CA GLU A 142 -7.78 4.03 -18.17
C GLU A 142 -6.40 4.26 -18.77
N PHE A 143 -5.80 3.20 -19.32
CA PHE A 143 -4.54 3.29 -20.06
C PHE A 143 -4.68 4.13 -21.34
N ALA A 144 -5.77 3.96 -22.10
CA ALA A 144 -6.04 4.77 -23.28
C ALA A 144 -6.23 6.25 -22.93
N GLN A 145 -6.92 6.55 -21.82
CA GLN A 145 -7.08 7.92 -21.31
C GLN A 145 -5.73 8.56 -20.95
N LEU A 146 -4.85 7.84 -20.24
CA LEU A 146 -3.50 8.34 -19.93
C LEU A 146 -2.70 8.66 -21.20
N ARG A 147 -2.80 7.81 -22.23
CA ARG A 147 -2.17 8.07 -23.54
C ARG A 147 -2.77 9.27 -24.26
N GLU A 148 -4.09 9.45 -24.20
CA GLU A 148 -4.76 10.61 -24.78
C GLU A 148 -4.30 11.90 -24.11
N TYR A 149 -4.30 11.93 -22.78
CA TYR A 149 -3.81 13.07 -21.99
C TYR A 149 -2.33 13.35 -22.28
N PHE A 150 -1.50 12.32 -22.44
CA PHE A 150 -0.12 12.52 -22.86
C PHE A 150 0.01 13.15 -24.25
N GLY A 151 -0.84 12.78 -25.20
CA GLY A 151 -0.92 13.43 -26.51
C GLY A 151 -1.29 14.92 -26.41
N GLN A 152 -2.24 15.25 -25.54
CA GLN A 152 -2.62 16.64 -25.26
C GLN A 152 -1.48 17.42 -24.57
N ALA A 153 -0.82 16.82 -23.58
CA ALA A 153 0.35 17.39 -22.93
C ALA A 153 1.48 17.64 -23.94
N SER A 154 1.78 16.66 -24.79
CA SER A 154 2.82 16.77 -25.81
C SER A 154 2.54 17.85 -26.85
N SER A 155 1.27 18.17 -27.11
CA SER A 155 0.85 19.27 -28.00
C SER A 155 0.85 20.64 -27.33
N GLY A 156 1.23 20.73 -26.05
CA GLY A 156 1.37 21.98 -25.30
C GLY A 156 0.14 22.37 -24.48
N THR A 157 -0.79 21.43 -24.26
CA THR A 157 -1.90 21.59 -23.32
C THR A 157 -1.61 20.78 -22.07
N PRO A 158 -1.12 21.41 -20.98
CA PRO A 158 -0.66 20.66 -19.83
C PRO A 158 -1.80 19.90 -19.16
N GLN A 159 -1.49 18.71 -18.64
CA GLN A 159 -2.47 17.81 -18.04
C GLN A 159 -2.12 17.56 -16.58
N ILE A 160 -3.07 17.80 -15.68
CA ILE A 160 -2.98 17.38 -14.29
C ILE A 160 -3.96 16.21 -14.13
N VAL A 161 -3.44 15.01 -13.90
CA VAL A 161 -4.22 13.78 -13.87
C VAL A 161 -4.20 13.20 -12.48
N PHE A 162 -5.38 13.03 -11.88
CA PHE A 162 -5.53 12.30 -10.63
C PHE A 162 -5.93 10.86 -10.93
N VAL A 163 -5.25 9.92 -10.28
CA VAL A 163 -5.55 8.49 -10.33
C VAL A 163 -6.00 8.05 -8.94
N PRO A 164 -7.26 8.33 -8.55
CA PRO A 164 -7.80 7.84 -7.30
C PRO A 164 -8.08 6.34 -7.41
N GLY A 165 -7.82 5.60 -6.34
CA GLY A 165 -8.20 4.19 -6.28
C GLY A 165 -7.92 3.58 -4.93
N GLU A 166 -8.62 2.48 -4.64
CA GLU A 166 -8.44 1.72 -3.42
C GLU A 166 -7.05 1.06 -3.34
N ILE A 167 -6.68 0.55 -2.16
CA ILE A 167 -5.42 -0.22 -2.02
C ILE A 167 -5.41 -1.32 -3.06
N GLY A 168 -4.30 -1.50 -3.77
CA GLY A 168 -4.20 -2.65 -4.64
C GLY A 168 -5.10 -2.62 -5.87
N SER A 169 -5.78 -1.49 -6.17
CA SER A 169 -6.55 -1.33 -7.41
C SER A 169 -5.69 -1.37 -8.69
N GLY A 170 -4.36 -1.37 -8.53
CA GLY A 170 -3.39 -1.40 -9.63
C GLY A 170 -2.86 -0.04 -10.05
N LYS A 171 -3.00 1.02 -9.23
CA LYS A 171 -2.50 2.38 -9.53
C LYS A 171 -1.05 2.40 -10.00
N SER A 172 -0.13 1.90 -9.18
CA SER A 172 1.29 1.89 -9.52
C SER A 172 1.58 1.01 -10.73
N ALA A 173 0.93 -0.16 -10.85
CA ALA A 173 1.07 -1.01 -12.04
C ALA A 173 0.60 -0.32 -13.34
N LEU A 174 -0.49 0.46 -13.28
CA LEU A 174 -0.98 1.25 -14.41
C LEU A 174 0.01 2.35 -14.80
N VAL A 175 0.51 3.08 -13.81
CA VAL A 175 1.47 4.17 -14.03
C VAL A 175 2.80 3.63 -14.51
N ASP A 176 3.33 2.57 -13.91
CA ASP A 176 4.58 1.91 -14.32
C ASP A 176 4.49 1.45 -15.78
N GLN A 177 3.41 0.77 -16.16
CA GLN A 177 3.22 0.35 -17.55
C GLN A 177 3.13 1.54 -18.49
N PHE A 178 2.45 2.62 -18.09
CA PHE A 178 2.36 3.83 -18.88
C PHE A 178 3.74 4.48 -19.08
N ILE A 179 4.52 4.63 -18.02
CA ILE A 179 5.90 5.17 -18.07
C ILE A 179 6.80 4.28 -18.94
N ASP A 180 6.68 2.95 -18.85
CA ASP A 180 7.42 2.01 -19.69
C ASP A 180 7.14 2.24 -21.19
N THR A 181 5.91 2.58 -21.56
CA THR A 181 5.60 2.91 -22.97
C THR A 181 6.25 4.22 -23.42
N LEU A 182 6.45 5.16 -22.50
CA LEU A 182 7.10 6.44 -22.79
C LEU A 182 8.63 6.32 -22.93
N ALA A 183 9.24 5.20 -22.51
CA ALA A 183 10.68 4.98 -22.67
C ALA A 183 11.14 5.02 -24.15
N THR A 184 10.23 4.79 -25.10
CA THR A 184 10.49 4.90 -26.55
C THR A 184 10.18 6.27 -27.14
N SER A 185 9.67 7.20 -26.32
CA SER A 185 9.30 8.55 -26.72
C SER A 185 10.35 9.56 -26.29
N ASN A 186 10.34 10.77 -26.85
CA ASN A 186 11.24 11.87 -26.44
C ASN A 186 10.79 12.56 -25.13
N ALA A 187 9.97 11.90 -24.29
CA ALA A 187 9.50 12.49 -23.04
C ALA A 187 10.46 12.18 -21.88
N GLN A 188 10.70 13.18 -21.04
CA GLN A 188 11.38 12.96 -19.76
C GLN A 188 10.38 12.52 -18.71
N THR A 189 10.70 11.46 -17.98
CA THR A 189 9.85 10.92 -16.92
C THR A 189 10.57 10.98 -15.57
N ALA A 190 9.84 11.28 -14.51
CA ALA A 190 10.34 11.20 -13.14
C ALA A 190 9.22 10.79 -12.18
N ILE A 191 9.56 10.00 -11.15
CA ILE A 191 8.62 9.45 -10.16
C ILE A 191 9.07 9.84 -8.75
N GLY A 192 8.20 10.54 -8.02
CA GLY A 192 8.37 10.88 -6.61
C GLY A 192 7.42 10.04 -5.76
N HIS A 193 7.96 9.31 -4.79
CA HIS A 193 7.16 8.51 -3.87
C HIS A 193 6.91 9.29 -2.57
N CYS A 194 5.65 9.41 -2.19
CA CYS A 194 5.27 9.96 -0.89
C CYS A 194 5.44 8.86 0.17
N LEU A 195 6.20 9.15 1.22
CA LEU A 195 6.54 8.18 2.26
C LEU A 195 5.77 8.50 3.55
N ASP A 196 5.06 7.50 4.07
CA ASP A 196 4.38 7.60 5.37
C ASP A 196 5.36 7.99 6.50
N GLY A 197 5.03 9.04 7.25
CA GLY A 197 5.83 9.51 8.40
C GLY A 197 7.04 10.38 8.04
N TYR A 198 7.25 10.66 6.75
CA TYR A 198 8.31 11.56 6.27
C TYR A 198 7.81 12.98 5.95
N ALA A 199 6.49 13.19 5.94
CA ALA A 199 5.87 14.47 5.64
C ALA A 199 6.37 15.62 6.54
N ASP A 200 6.71 15.31 7.80
CA ASP A 200 7.18 16.29 8.79
C ASP A 200 8.71 16.39 8.86
N VAL A 201 9.45 15.52 8.16
CA VAL A 201 10.91 15.43 8.25
C VAL A 201 11.59 16.30 7.19
N GLU A 202 11.13 16.23 5.94
CA GLU A 202 11.69 17.01 4.83
C GLU A 202 10.57 17.50 3.90
N PRO A 203 10.29 18.82 3.91
CA PRO A 203 9.29 19.41 3.01
C PRO A 203 9.64 19.16 1.55
N TYR A 204 8.63 18.94 0.71
CA TYR A 204 8.82 18.71 -0.73
C TYR A 204 9.66 17.47 -1.09
N TYR A 205 9.82 16.49 -0.18
CA TYR A 205 10.62 15.29 -0.43
C TYR A 205 10.30 14.58 -1.77
N PRO A 206 9.02 14.36 -2.15
CA PRO A 206 8.70 13.75 -3.44
C PRO A 206 9.16 14.60 -4.62
N VAL A 207 9.07 15.93 -4.51
CA VAL A 207 9.47 16.88 -5.55
C VAL A 207 11.00 16.94 -5.68
N LEU A 208 11.73 16.91 -4.57
CA LEU A 208 13.19 16.81 -4.58
C LEU A 208 13.66 15.51 -5.26
N THR A 209 12.93 14.41 -5.05
CA THR A 209 13.18 13.13 -5.72
C THR A 209 12.96 13.25 -7.23
N LEU A 210 11.87 13.91 -7.66
CA LEU A 210 11.61 14.18 -9.08
C LEU A 210 12.75 14.97 -9.74
N LEU A 211 13.14 16.10 -9.14
CA LEU A 211 14.21 16.94 -9.67
C LEU A 211 15.55 16.21 -9.71
N THR A 212 15.83 15.38 -8.70
CA THR A 212 17.05 14.57 -8.65
C THR A 212 17.08 13.57 -9.82
N GLN A 213 15.96 12.92 -10.13
CA GLN A 213 15.87 12.00 -11.27
C GLN A 213 16.05 12.73 -12.61
N LEU A 214 15.37 13.87 -12.81
CA LEU A 214 15.54 14.71 -14.01
C LEU A 214 17.00 15.16 -14.19
N SER A 215 17.70 15.50 -13.09
CA SER A 215 19.11 15.93 -13.10
C SER A 215 20.12 14.81 -13.41
N ARG A 216 19.67 13.56 -13.45
CA ARG A 216 20.48 12.36 -13.74
C ARG A 216 20.09 11.67 -15.05
N GLY A 217 19.00 12.10 -15.69
CA GLY A 217 18.51 11.52 -16.94
C GLY A 217 19.35 11.89 -18.16
N GLU A 218 18.86 11.53 -19.34
CA GLU A 218 19.51 11.76 -20.64
C GLU A 218 19.86 13.23 -20.89
N HIS A 219 19.03 14.15 -20.37
CA HIS A 219 19.19 15.60 -20.49
C HIS A 219 19.80 16.26 -19.24
N ALA A 220 20.47 15.48 -18.38
CA ALA A 220 21.02 15.92 -17.10
C ALA A 220 21.84 17.22 -17.17
N GLY A 221 22.64 17.42 -18.23
CA GLY A 221 23.45 18.63 -18.40
C GLY A 221 22.62 19.91 -18.46
N ALA A 222 21.63 19.94 -19.35
CA ALA A 222 20.73 21.09 -19.52
C ALA A 222 19.86 21.29 -18.27
N VAL A 223 19.31 20.22 -17.71
CA VAL A 223 18.47 20.28 -16.50
C VAL A 223 19.25 20.87 -15.32
N ARG A 224 20.50 20.45 -15.10
CA ARG A 224 21.34 20.99 -14.01
C ARG A 224 21.64 22.48 -14.19
N GLN A 225 21.89 22.92 -15.42
CA GLN A 225 22.16 24.33 -15.71
C GLN A 225 20.93 25.21 -15.48
N GLU A 226 19.77 24.80 -16.00
CA GLU A 226 18.52 25.54 -15.82
C GLU A 226 18.06 25.52 -14.37
N LEU A 227 18.23 24.40 -13.65
CA LEU A 227 17.94 24.30 -12.22
C LEU A 227 18.81 25.27 -11.39
N ALA A 228 20.11 25.36 -11.68
CA ALA A 228 20.99 26.31 -10.99
C ALA A 228 20.65 27.79 -11.29
N THR A 229 20.06 28.07 -12.45
CA THR A 229 19.77 29.43 -12.91
C THR A 229 18.38 29.92 -12.48
N LEU A 230 17.35 29.10 -12.72
CA LEU A 230 15.94 29.46 -12.52
C LEU A 230 15.39 29.04 -11.15
N ALA A 231 16.00 28.01 -10.55
CA ALA A 231 15.57 27.44 -9.28
C ALA A 231 16.73 27.19 -8.30
N PRO A 232 17.52 28.23 -7.99
CA PRO A 232 18.71 28.11 -7.14
C PRO A 232 18.40 27.65 -5.71
N SER A 233 17.20 27.93 -5.20
CA SER A 233 16.79 27.45 -3.88
C SER A 233 16.63 25.93 -3.89
N TRP A 234 16.04 25.36 -4.94
CA TRP A 234 15.91 23.91 -5.11
C TRP A 234 17.26 23.22 -5.37
N ALA A 235 18.12 23.84 -6.18
CA ALA A 235 19.43 23.30 -6.53
C ALA A 235 20.31 22.97 -5.30
N ARG A 236 20.20 23.77 -4.22
CA ARG A 236 20.95 23.59 -2.97
C ARG A 236 20.60 22.30 -2.23
N HIS A 237 19.40 21.77 -2.45
CA HIS A 237 18.93 20.54 -1.80
C HIS A 237 19.24 19.29 -2.63
N ILE A 238 19.76 19.41 -3.86
CA ILE A 238 20.10 18.26 -4.69
C ILE A 238 21.58 17.89 -4.52
N PRO A 239 21.89 16.69 -3.99
CA PRO A 239 23.27 16.27 -3.79
C PRO A 239 24.07 16.23 -5.12
N GLY A 240 25.23 16.89 -5.13
CA GLY A 240 26.18 16.88 -6.25
C GLY A 240 25.90 17.93 -7.34
N LEU A 241 24.89 18.80 -7.17
CA LEU A 241 24.54 19.83 -8.15
C LEU A 241 25.22 21.18 -7.89
N VAL A 242 25.61 21.45 -6.64
CA VAL A 242 26.37 22.63 -6.23
C VAL A 242 27.76 22.20 -5.76
N ALA A 243 28.82 22.75 -6.36
CA ALA A 243 30.21 22.39 -6.10
C ALA A 243 30.74 22.79 -4.70
N ASN A 244 29.92 23.44 -3.87
CA ASN A 244 30.32 23.94 -2.56
C ASN A 244 29.36 23.42 -1.46
N PRO A 245 29.61 22.23 -0.89
CA PRO A 245 28.76 21.63 0.14
C PRO A 245 28.85 22.33 1.52
N HIS A 246 29.71 23.34 1.67
CA HIS A 246 29.92 24.04 2.95
C HIS A 246 29.14 25.35 3.12
N ALA A 247 28.36 25.77 2.13
CA ALA A 247 27.41 26.86 2.31
C ALA A 247 26.03 26.29 2.65
N SER A 248 25.75 26.23 3.96
CA SER A 248 24.43 26.00 4.59
C SER A 248 23.83 24.58 4.51
N HIS A 249 24.37 23.66 5.31
CA HIS A 249 23.62 22.55 5.93
C HIS A 249 22.88 22.98 7.22
N THR A 250 22.78 24.27 7.51
CA THR A 250 21.80 24.74 8.49
C THR A 250 20.43 24.62 7.84
N GLY A 251 19.54 23.83 8.46
CA GLY A 251 18.13 23.64 8.08
C GLY A 251 17.35 24.96 8.00
N ALA A 252 17.65 25.76 6.98
CA ALA A 252 16.88 26.92 6.61
C ALA A 252 15.65 26.38 5.91
N ALA A 253 14.51 26.45 6.61
CA ALA A 253 13.21 26.16 6.06
C ALA A 253 13.06 26.86 4.70
N ILE A 254 12.69 26.08 3.69
CA ILE A 254 12.31 26.60 2.38
C ILE A 254 11.17 27.60 2.61
N SER A 255 11.40 28.88 2.34
CA SER A 255 10.32 29.87 2.38
C SER A 255 9.32 29.55 1.26
N ALA A 256 8.08 29.22 1.63
CA ALA A 256 7.13 28.54 0.75
C ALA A 256 6.77 29.30 -0.55
N ARG A 257 6.75 30.64 -0.56
CA ARG A 257 6.24 31.41 -1.72
C ARG A 257 7.26 31.70 -2.83
N PRO A 258 8.51 32.10 -2.56
CA PRO A 258 9.52 32.29 -3.61
C PRO A 258 9.86 30.99 -4.34
N VAL A 259 9.86 29.88 -3.60
CA VAL A 259 10.33 28.57 -4.07
C VAL A 259 9.35 27.93 -5.06
N LEU A 260 8.05 28.16 -4.92
CA LEU A 260 7.06 27.72 -5.89
C LEU A 260 7.23 28.41 -7.25
N ARG A 261 7.56 29.71 -7.27
CA ARG A 261 7.80 30.45 -8.52
C ARG A 261 9.05 29.96 -9.25
N GLU A 262 10.09 29.64 -8.51
CA GLU A 262 11.33 29.08 -9.03
C GLU A 262 11.10 27.77 -9.79
N ILE A 263 10.43 26.80 -9.15
CA ILE A 263 10.17 25.50 -9.79
C ILE A 263 9.21 25.62 -10.97
N GLN A 264 8.26 26.55 -10.90
CA GLN A 264 7.35 26.83 -12.00
C GLN A 264 8.11 27.36 -13.24
N ALA A 265 8.98 28.36 -13.06
CA ALA A 265 9.81 28.89 -14.13
C ALA A 265 10.75 27.82 -14.72
N LEU A 266 11.30 26.96 -13.86
CA LEU A 266 12.09 25.82 -14.29
C LEU A 266 11.28 24.85 -15.16
N LEU A 267 10.12 24.40 -14.70
CA LEU A 267 9.29 23.45 -15.45
C LEU A 267 8.83 24.04 -16.79
N GLU A 268 8.41 25.31 -16.82
CA GLU A 268 8.08 25.99 -18.08
C GLU A 268 9.24 25.95 -19.05
N ARG A 269 10.46 26.28 -18.60
CA ARG A 269 11.67 26.26 -19.43
C ARG A 269 12.02 24.86 -19.93
N LEU A 270 12.00 23.84 -19.06
CA LEU A 270 12.36 22.47 -19.42
C LEU A 270 11.36 21.86 -20.41
N THR A 271 10.07 22.21 -20.28
CA THR A 271 9.03 21.70 -21.20
C THR A 271 9.12 22.30 -22.61
N LEU A 272 9.92 23.36 -22.82
CA LEU A 272 10.21 23.90 -24.16
C LEU A 272 11.17 23.04 -24.98
N ASP A 273 11.93 22.14 -24.34
CA ASP A 273 12.85 21.26 -25.06
C ASP A 273 12.15 19.93 -25.37
N CYS A 274 11.47 19.34 -24.39
CA CYS A 274 10.74 18.08 -24.55
C CYS A 274 9.52 17.99 -23.61
N PRO A 275 8.52 17.12 -23.88
CA PRO A 275 7.46 16.84 -22.93
C PRO A 275 8.01 16.26 -21.61
N ILE A 276 7.44 16.68 -20.49
CA ILE A 276 7.81 16.17 -19.16
C ILE A 276 6.60 15.51 -18.51
N VAL A 277 6.80 14.29 -18.02
CA VAL A 277 5.82 13.53 -17.24
C VAL A 277 6.34 13.34 -15.83
N LEU A 278 5.66 13.94 -14.86
CA LEU A 278 5.96 13.82 -13.44
C LEU A 278 4.90 12.94 -12.78
N VAL A 279 5.34 12.01 -11.94
CA VAL A 279 4.44 11.16 -11.16
C VAL A 279 4.66 11.40 -9.68
N LEU A 280 3.60 11.73 -8.95
CA LEU A 280 3.57 11.66 -7.50
C LEU A 280 2.76 10.44 -7.06
N GLU A 281 3.49 9.44 -6.54
CA GLU A 281 2.90 8.21 -6.04
C GLU A 281 2.45 8.35 -4.59
N ASP A 282 1.25 7.84 -4.29
CA ASP A 282 0.67 7.75 -2.96
C ASP A 282 0.57 9.12 -2.22
N ALA A 283 0.10 10.17 -2.91
CA ALA A 283 0.01 11.54 -2.40
C ALA A 283 -0.90 11.77 -1.16
N HIS A 284 -1.56 10.73 -0.67
CA HIS A 284 -2.24 10.72 0.63
C HIS A 284 -1.27 10.69 1.82
N SER A 285 0.02 10.45 1.56
CA SER A 285 1.11 10.50 2.54
C SER A 285 2.07 11.68 2.29
N ALA A 286 1.68 12.64 1.45
CA ALA A 286 2.51 13.80 1.11
C ALA A 286 2.49 14.86 2.23
N ASP A 287 3.49 15.75 2.26
CA ASP A 287 3.46 16.91 3.14
C ASP A 287 2.57 18.04 2.57
N HIS A 288 2.12 18.94 3.46
CA HIS A 288 1.30 20.10 3.09
C HIS A 288 1.96 20.97 2.01
N SER A 289 3.28 21.13 2.06
CA SER A 289 4.03 21.92 1.06
C SER A 289 3.99 21.26 -0.33
N THR A 290 4.10 19.93 -0.41
CA THR A 290 3.89 19.20 -1.68
C THR A 290 2.46 19.37 -2.19
N ILE A 291 1.45 19.39 -1.31
CA ILE A 291 0.06 19.66 -1.71
C ILE A 291 -0.11 21.08 -2.26
N ASP A 292 0.48 22.08 -1.61
CA ASP A 292 0.54 23.46 -2.11
C ASP A 292 1.24 23.55 -3.47
N TRP A 293 2.29 22.75 -3.68
CA TRP A 293 2.98 22.66 -4.98
C TRP A 293 2.09 22.08 -6.07
N ILE A 294 1.31 21.02 -5.80
CA ILE A 294 0.35 20.46 -6.76
C ILE A 294 -0.68 21.54 -7.12
N ALA A 295 -1.25 22.23 -6.13
CA ALA A 295 -2.24 23.28 -6.33
C ALA A 295 -1.71 24.45 -7.18
N ALA A 296 -0.48 24.88 -6.88
CA ALA A 296 0.18 25.97 -7.59
C ALA A 296 0.54 25.57 -9.02
N THR A 297 1.04 24.35 -9.22
CA THR A 297 1.38 23.80 -10.54
C THR A 297 0.14 23.67 -11.41
N ALA A 298 -0.96 23.13 -10.89
CA ALA A 298 -2.22 23.03 -11.62
C ALA A 298 -2.79 24.40 -12.03
N SER A 299 -2.78 25.34 -11.09
CA SER A 299 -3.27 26.70 -11.32
C SER A 299 -2.44 27.47 -12.36
N GLN A 300 -1.13 27.23 -12.43
CA GLN A 300 -0.24 27.87 -13.39
C GLN A 300 -0.25 27.21 -14.75
N ALA A 301 -0.18 25.87 -14.79
CA ALA A 301 -0.23 25.10 -16.03
C ALA A 301 -1.42 25.53 -16.90
N HIS A 302 -2.58 25.75 -16.28
CA HIS A 302 -3.77 26.23 -16.99
C HIS A 302 -3.60 27.64 -17.62
N ARG A 303 -2.78 28.51 -17.04
CA ARG A 303 -2.51 29.86 -17.57
C ARG A 303 -1.38 29.88 -18.61
N ALA A 304 -0.41 28.99 -18.43
CA ALA A 304 0.79 28.91 -19.27
C ALA A 304 0.48 28.18 -20.58
N ARG A 305 0.22 28.95 -21.64
CA ARG A 305 -0.01 28.42 -22.99
C ARG A 305 1.24 27.71 -23.50
N HIS A 306 1.07 26.55 -24.13
CA HIS A 306 2.14 25.75 -24.75
C HIS A 306 3.10 25.04 -23.79
N THR A 307 2.71 24.81 -22.54
CA THR A 307 3.50 24.03 -21.58
C THR A 307 3.29 22.54 -21.83
N ARG A 308 4.36 21.81 -22.16
CA ARG A 308 4.29 20.36 -22.43
C ARG A 308 4.51 19.52 -21.17
N LEU A 309 3.62 19.70 -20.19
CA LEU A 309 3.69 19.05 -18.88
C LEU A 309 2.52 18.10 -18.65
N MET A 310 2.81 16.91 -18.14
CA MET A 310 1.83 16.00 -17.56
C MET A 310 2.23 15.70 -16.11
N LEU A 311 1.35 16.00 -15.16
CA LEU A 311 1.52 15.63 -13.74
C LEU A 311 0.49 14.56 -13.39
N ILE A 312 0.94 13.38 -13.02
CA ILE A 312 0.10 12.27 -12.55
C ILE A 312 0.20 12.21 -11.04
N VAL A 313 -0.94 12.22 -10.34
CA VAL A 313 -1.01 12.13 -8.89
C VAL A 313 -1.83 10.90 -8.52
N THR A 314 -1.17 9.88 -7.98
CA THR A 314 -1.87 8.69 -7.46
C THR A 314 -2.16 8.91 -5.98
N TYR A 315 -3.39 8.61 -5.55
CA TYR A 315 -3.71 8.68 -4.13
C TYR A 315 -4.89 7.76 -3.79
N ARG A 316 -5.13 7.61 -2.48
CA ARG A 316 -6.16 6.73 -1.94
C ARG A 316 -7.21 7.60 -1.25
N PRO A 317 -8.40 7.79 -1.84
CA PRO A 317 -9.43 8.66 -1.28
C PRO A 317 -9.82 8.28 0.16
N GLU A 318 -9.96 6.99 0.45
CA GLU A 318 -10.28 6.51 1.78
C GLU A 318 -9.18 6.81 2.80
N ASP A 319 -7.90 6.56 2.47
CA ASP A 319 -6.79 6.83 3.39
C ASP A 319 -6.60 8.32 3.64
N ALA A 320 -6.77 9.13 2.60
CA ALA A 320 -6.77 10.59 2.73
C ALA A 320 -7.91 11.05 3.63
N CYS A 321 -9.09 10.45 3.53
CA CYS A 321 -10.23 10.84 4.34
C CYS A 321 -10.08 10.43 5.81
N VAL A 322 -9.62 9.20 6.08
CA VAL A 322 -9.32 8.72 7.44
C VAL A 322 -8.27 9.59 8.13
N ALA A 323 -7.27 10.06 7.39
CA ALA A 323 -6.20 10.90 7.91
C ALA A 323 -6.52 12.41 7.89
N ASP A 324 -7.73 12.82 7.48
CA ASP A 324 -8.10 14.22 7.24
C ASP A 324 -7.07 14.99 6.38
N HIS A 325 -6.56 14.32 5.35
CA HIS A 325 -5.47 14.80 4.52
C HIS A 325 -5.98 15.75 3.42
N PRO A 326 -5.32 16.91 3.18
CA PRO A 326 -5.82 17.97 2.30
C PRO A 326 -5.88 17.59 0.81
N ILE A 327 -5.23 16.49 0.39
CA ILE A 327 -5.26 16.01 -1.00
C ILE A 327 -6.70 15.77 -1.52
N GLY A 328 -7.60 15.30 -0.65
CA GLY A 328 -8.99 15.04 -1.03
C GLY A 328 -9.75 16.33 -1.37
N ALA A 329 -9.61 17.34 -0.51
CA ALA A 329 -10.19 18.67 -0.74
C ALA A 329 -9.56 19.35 -1.95
N LEU A 330 -8.23 19.27 -2.11
CA LEU A 330 -7.54 19.82 -3.27
C LEU A 330 -8.03 19.19 -4.57
N HIS A 331 -8.17 17.87 -4.61
CA HIS A 331 -8.66 17.16 -5.79
C HIS A 331 -10.07 17.65 -6.19
N GLN A 332 -10.98 17.75 -5.21
CA GLN A 332 -12.34 18.27 -5.45
C GLN A 332 -12.33 19.72 -5.95
N ASP A 333 -11.52 20.60 -5.35
CA ASP A 333 -11.40 21.99 -5.75
C ASP A 333 -10.87 22.14 -7.19
N LEU A 334 -9.87 21.35 -7.58
CA LEU A 334 -9.33 21.35 -8.93
C LEU A 334 -10.33 20.78 -9.94
N ALA A 335 -11.08 19.74 -9.57
CA ALA A 335 -12.11 19.15 -10.42
C ALA A 335 -13.24 20.14 -10.70
N ILE A 336 -13.73 20.86 -9.68
CA ILE A 336 -14.77 21.89 -9.82
C ILE A 336 -14.32 23.01 -10.78
N ARG A 337 -13.03 23.36 -10.76
CA ARG A 337 -12.45 24.39 -11.64
C ARG A 337 -12.04 23.87 -13.01
N ALA A 338 -12.28 22.59 -13.31
CA ALA A 338 -11.81 21.90 -14.52
C ALA A 338 -10.29 22.03 -14.76
N LEU A 339 -9.51 22.05 -13.66
CA LEU A 339 -8.05 22.15 -13.67
C LEU A 339 -7.36 20.78 -13.58
N CYS A 340 -8.11 19.69 -13.44
CA CYS A 340 -7.60 18.32 -13.45
C CYS A 340 -8.47 17.37 -14.26
N ARG A 341 -7.93 16.17 -14.53
CA ARG A 341 -8.58 15.03 -15.17
C ARG A 341 -8.55 13.84 -14.23
N ASP A 342 -9.62 13.06 -14.22
CA ASP A 342 -9.74 11.93 -13.30
C ASP A 342 -9.70 10.63 -14.09
N VAL A 343 -8.83 9.72 -13.64
CA VAL A 343 -8.76 8.34 -14.11
C VAL A 343 -9.00 7.43 -12.90
N PRO A 344 -10.27 7.28 -12.45
CA PRO A 344 -10.58 6.51 -11.26
C PRO A 344 -10.40 5.01 -11.53
N LEU A 345 -9.57 4.36 -10.70
CA LEU A 345 -9.43 2.90 -10.73
C LEU A 345 -10.45 2.27 -9.80
N ASN A 346 -11.62 2.02 -10.38
CA ASN A 346 -12.69 1.26 -9.75
C ASN A 346 -12.32 -0.22 -9.64
N ALA A 347 -13.10 -0.97 -8.86
CA ALA A 347 -13.05 -2.42 -8.82
C ALA A 347 -13.06 -3.03 -10.25
N LEU A 348 -12.23 -4.05 -10.46
CA LEU A 348 -12.22 -4.84 -11.70
C LEU A 348 -13.58 -5.50 -11.89
N LYS A 349 -14.05 -5.55 -13.14
CA LYS A 349 -15.31 -6.22 -13.46
C LYS A 349 -15.10 -7.74 -13.45
N ASP A 350 -16.19 -8.49 -13.26
CA ASP A 350 -16.18 -9.95 -13.27
C ASP A 350 -15.55 -10.54 -14.55
N ASP A 351 -15.76 -9.86 -15.68
CA ASP A 351 -15.16 -10.24 -16.97
C ASP A 351 -13.63 -10.06 -16.98
N ASP A 352 -13.13 -8.97 -16.38
CA ASP A 352 -11.70 -8.70 -16.25
C ASP A 352 -11.05 -9.71 -15.29
N VAL A 353 -11.75 -10.08 -14.21
CA VAL A 353 -11.33 -11.15 -13.29
C VAL A 353 -11.19 -12.48 -14.03
N ARG A 354 -12.17 -12.84 -14.86
CA ARG A 354 -12.13 -14.07 -15.67
C ARG A 354 -10.94 -14.06 -16.61
N THR A 355 -10.73 -12.96 -17.34
CA THR A 355 -9.62 -12.83 -18.29
C THR A 355 -8.26 -12.91 -17.58
N TYR A 356 -8.14 -12.32 -16.38
CA TYR A 356 -6.93 -12.43 -15.56
C TYR A 356 -6.65 -13.87 -15.10
N LEU A 357 -7.69 -14.60 -14.68
CA LEU A 357 -7.59 -16.01 -14.28
C LEU A 357 -7.21 -16.92 -15.45
N GLN A 358 -7.80 -16.71 -16.64
CA GLN A 358 -7.45 -17.45 -17.86
C GLN A 358 -5.98 -17.28 -18.25
N MET A 359 -5.42 -16.07 -18.10
CA MET A 359 -3.99 -15.85 -18.36
C MET A 359 -3.07 -16.55 -17.35
N ARG A 360 -3.48 -16.66 -16.08
CA ARG A 360 -2.66 -17.24 -15.00
C ARG A 360 -2.80 -18.75 -14.88
N ALA A 361 -3.94 -19.30 -15.28
CA ALA A 361 -4.27 -20.72 -15.23
C ALA A 361 -4.83 -21.20 -16.59
N PRO A 362 -4.02 -21.18 -17.66
CA PRO A 362 -4.49 -21.47 -19.03
C PRO A 362 -4.94 -22.93 -19.23
N ASN A 363 -4.59 -23.82 -18.32
CA ASN A 363 -4.86 -25.27 -18.41
C ASN A 363 -6.17 -25.69 -17.72
N ASP A 364 -6.88 -24.77 -17.06
CA ASP A 364 -8.13 -25.09 -16.35
C ASP A 364 -9.38 -24.83 -17.20
N PRO A 365 -10.46 -25.63 -17.03
CA PRO A 365 -11.65 -25.50 -17.85
C PRO A 365 -12.42 -24.19 -17.57
N PRO A 366 -13.04 -23.55 -18.60
CA PRO A 366 -13.70 -22.24 -18.45
C PRO A 366 -14.78 -22.18 -17.36
N GLU A 367 -15.62 -23.22 -17.25
CA GLU A 367 -16.69 -23.30 -16.23
C GLU A 367 -16.16 -23.31 -14.78
N HIS A 368 -14.91 -23.74 -14.61
CA HIS A 368 -14.23 -23.71 -13.33
C HIS A 368 -13.73 -22.31 -13.02
N LEU A 369 -13.07 -21.68 -14.00
CA LEU A 369 -12.58 -20.31 -13.88
C LEU A 369 -13.73 -19.33 -13.60
N ASP A 370 -14.93 -19.57 -14.15
CA ASP A 370 -16.13 -18.78 -13.88
C ASP A 370 -16.65 -18.88 -12.45
N ARG A 371 -16.53 -20.05 -11.82
CA ARG A 371 -16.89 -20.23 -10.41
C ARG A 371 -15.87 -19.58 -9.49
N LEU A 372 -14.58 -19.74 -9.80
CA LEU A 372 -13.50 -19.12 -9.06
C LEU A 372 -13.53 -17.58 -9.21
N ALA A 373 -13.82 -17.07 -10.41
CA ALA A 373 -13.96 -15.64 -10.68
C ALA A 373 -15.07 -15.02 -9.84
N ARG A 374 -16.27 -15.60 -9.82
CA ARG A 374 -17.38 -15.11 -8.98
C ARG A 374 -17.05 -15.13 -7.50
N PHE A 375 -16.48 -16.23 -7.01
CA PHE A 375 -16.07 -16.34 -5.61
C PHE A 375 -15.01 -15.30 -5.22
N ILE A 376 -13.98 -15.14 -6.07
CA ILE A 376 -12.94 -14.14 -5.86
C ILE A 376 -13.56 -12.74 -5.94
N ALA A 377 -14.42 -12.43 -6.91
CA ALA A 377 -15.08 -11.14 -7.05
C ALA A 377 -15.93 -10.79 -5.82
N GLU A 378 -16.78 -11.72 -5.35
CA GLU A 378 -17.61 -11.57 -4.15
C GLU A 378 -16.79 -11.27 -2.89
N ARG A 379 -15.65 -11.97 -2.70
CA ARG A 379 -14.80 -11.78 -1.52
C ARG A 379 -13.78 -10.66 -1.65
N SER A 380 -13.45 -10.24 -2.86
CA SER A 380 -12.47 -9.19 -3.15
C SER A 380 -13.08 -7.82 -3.34
N GLY A 381 -14.42 -7.74 -3.49
CA GLY A 381 -15.08 -6.51 -3.92
C GLY A 381 -14.54 -5.99 -5.26
N GLY A 382 -13.92 -6.86 -6.08
CA GLY A 382 -13.22 -6.53 -7.32
C GLY A 382 -11.86 -5.83 -7.15
N ASN A 383 -11.25 -5.89 -5.96
CA ASN A 383 -9.94 -5.31 -5.71
C ASN A 383 -8.79 -6.14 -6.32
N ALA A 384 -8.09 -5.60 -7.33
CA ALA A 384 -7.11 -6.33 -8.13
C ALA A 384 -5.98 -7.00 -7.31
N SER A 385 -5.39 -6.33 -6.31
CA SER A 385 -4.33 -6.92 -5.48
C SER A 385 -4.88 -7.98 -4.54
N PHE A 386 -6.11 -7.82 -4.06
CA PHE A 386 -6.75 -8.85 -3.25
C PHE A 386 -6.98 -10.10 -4.10
N MET A 387 -7.43 -9.94 -5.34
CA MET A 387 -7.58 -11.04 -6.28
C MET A 387 -6.25 -11.75 -6.53
N VAL A 388 -5.16 -11.00 -6.78
CA VAL A 388 -3.82 -11.57 -6.97
C VAL A 388 -3.36 -12.31 -5.72
N ALA A 389 -3.58 -11.77 -4.53
CA ALA A 389 -3.20 -12.39 -3.27
C ALA A 389 -3.97 -13.70 -3.02
N MET A 390 -5.31 -13.70 -3.13
CA MET A 390 -6.11 -14.91 -2.98
C MET A 390 -5.80 -15.96 -4.06
N LEU A 391 -5.57 -15.52 -5.29
CA LEU A 391 -5.16 -16.44 -6.36
C LEU A 391 -3.81 -17.07 -6.07
N ASN A 392 -2.82 -16.29 -5.63
CA ASN A 392 -1.51 -16.83 -5.27
C ASN A 392 -1.61 -17.81 -4.10
N GLU A 393 -2.46 -17.56 -3.12
CA GLU A 393 -2.69 -18.49 -1.99
C GLU A 393 -3.31 -19.80 -2.48
N VAL A 394 -4.37 -19.73 -3.29
CA VAL A 394 -5.01 -20.91 -3.92
C VAL A 394 -4.00 -21.71 -4.76
N LEU A 395 -3.14 -21.01 -5.52
CA LEU A 395 -2.09 -21.62 -6.34
C LEU A 395 -0.92 -22.20 -5.51
N GLN A 396 -0.61 -21.65 -4.34
CA GLN A 396 0.44 -22.14 -3.44
C GLN A 396 0.03 -23.40 -2.69
N THR A 397 -1.26 -23.60 -2.41
CA THR A 397 -1.80 -24.86 -1.87
C THR A 397 -1.93 -25.99 -2.90
N ARG A 398 -1.38 -25.82 -4.12
CA ARG A 398 -1.49 -26.78 -5.22
C ARG A 398 -0.44 -27.89 -5.12
N ASP A 399 -0.84 -29.08 -5.57
CA ASP A 399 0.04 -30.16 -5.98
C ASP A 399 0.13 -30.14 -7.53
N ASP A 400 1.32 -29.99 -8.11
CA ASP A 400 1.55 -29.59 -9.51
C ASP A 400 0.90 -30.51 -10.57
N ALA A 401 0.52 -31.72 -10.19
CA ALA A 401 0.01 -32.77 -11.07
C ALA A 401 -1.52 -32.77 -11.31
N ARG A 402 -2.30 -31.85 -10.70
CA ARG A 402 -3.76 -31.81 -10.90
C ARG A 402 -4.26 -30.45 -11.42
N PRO A 403 -5.27 -30.44 -12.32
CA PRO A 403 -6.01 -29.21 -12.62
C PRO A 403 -6.61 -28.68 -11.32
N ILE A 404 -6.89 -27.37 -11.22
CA ILE A 404 -7.65 -26.85 -10.08
C ILE A 404 -8.96 -27.64 -10.11
N SER A 405 -9.11 -28.55 -9.16
CA SER A 405 -10.24 -29.45 -9.14
C SER A 405 -11.22 -28.89 -8.13
N VAL A 406 -12.25 -28.24 -8.64
CA VAL A 406 -13.55 -28.09 -7.96
C VAL A 406 -14.23 -29.47 -8.05
N ARG A 407 -13.48 -30.53 -7.73
CA ARG A 407 -14.00 -31.84 -7.35
C ARG A 407 -14.24 -31.88 -5.84
N ARG A 408 -14.59 -30.73 -5.29
CA ARG A 408 -15.87 -30.42 -4.66
C ARG A 408 -16.03 -28.93 -4.87
N ALA A 409 -17.14 -28.46 -5.43
CA ALA A 409 -17.62 -27.17 -4.96
C ALA A 409 -17.87 -27.42 -3.48
N PRO A 410 -17.11 -26.84 -2.55
CA PRO A 410 -17.47 -27.00 -1.16
C PRO A 410 -18.83 -26.34 -1.05
N HIS A 411 -19.84 -27.13 -0.71
CA HIS A 411 -21.03 -26.59 -0.06
C HIS A 411 -20.51 -25.66 1.02
N ASP A 412 -20.87 -24.38 0.92
CA ASP A 412 -20.81 -23.36 1.97
C ASP A 412 -19.92 -23.72 3.17
N GLY A 413 -18.58 -23.61 3.07
CA GLY A 413 -17.74 -23.79 4.28
C GLY A 413 -16.25 -24.09 4.19
N GLU A 414 -15.69 -24.59 3.08
CA GLU A 414 -14.28 -25.06 3.05
C GLU A 414 -13.38 -24.27 2.08
N PHE A 415 -13.36 -22.95 2.22
CA PHE A 415 -12.20 -22.13 1.83
C PHE A 415 -11.67 -21.45 3.09
N PRO A 416 -10.38 -21.08 3.16
CA PRO A 416 -9.85 -20.32 4.28
C PRO A 416 -10.79 -19.15 4.56
N THR A 417 -11.46 -19.21 5.71
CA THR A 417 -12.30 -18.14 6.23
C THR A 417 -11.42 -17.04 6.82
N HIS A 418 -10.14 -16.97 6.48
CA HIS A 418 -9.17 -16.04 7.04
C HIS A 418 -8.77 -15.01 5.99
N VAL A 419 -8.74 -13.73 6.39
CA VAL A 419 -8.22 -12.66 5.54
C VAL A 419 -6.71 -12.89 5.36
N PRO A 420 -6.17 -12.81 4.12
CA PRO A 420 -4.73 -12.92 3.90
C PRO A 420 -3.94 -11.97 4.83
N PRO A 421 -2.86 -12.42 5.51
CA PRO A 421 -2.20 -11.65 6.56
C PRO A 421 -1.74 -10.25 6.15
N LEU A 422 -1.31 -10.09 4.90
CA LEU A 422 -0.90 -8.79 4.34
C LEU A 422 -2.07 -7.79 4.33
N ILE A 423 -3.25 -8.27 3.99
CA ILE A 423 -4.46 -7.45 3.83
C ILE A 423 -5.06 -7.13 5.20
N ALA A 424 -5.05 -8.10 6.11
CA ALA A 424 -5.41 -7.90 7.50
C ALA A 424 -4.58 -6.77 8.12
N ARG A 425 -3.25 -6.79 7.93
CA ARG A 425 -2.34 -5.74 8.44
C ARG A 425 -2.64 -4.34 7.87
N VAL A 426 -2.96 -4.25 6.57
CA VAL A 426 -3.24 -2.95 5.96
C VAL A 426 -4.58 -2.39 6.44
N ILE A 427 -5.62 -3.22 6.49
CA ILE A 427 -6.93 -2.83 7.03
C ILE A 427 -6.79 -2.48 8.52
N GLU A 428 -6.03 -3.26 9.29
CA GLU A 428 -5.76 -2.99 10.70
C GLU A 428 -5.07 -1.64 10.90
N ARG A 429 -4.07 -1.31 10.07
CA ARG A 429 -3.41 0.00 10.09
C ARG A 429 -4.38 1.13 9.80
N ARG A 430 -5.35 0.94 8.91
CA ARG A 430 -6.41 1.93 8.63
C ARG A 430 -7.36 2.09 9.81
N ILE A 431 -7.85 1.00 10.38
CA ILE A 431 -8.73 1.05 11.54
C ILE A 431 -8.00 1.70 12.72
N ALA A 432 -6.70 1.42 12.90
CA ALA A 432 -5.87 2.00 13.95
C ALA A 432 -5.66 3.52 13.82
N ARG A 433 -5.80 4.09 12.60
CA ARG A 433 -5.76 5.55 12.38
C ARG A 433 -7.07 6.24 12.77
N LEU A 434 -8.18 5.52 12.88
CA LEU A 434 -9.42 6.07 13.42
C LEU A 434 -9.28 6.35 14.92
N GLY A 435 -10.02 7.32 15.45
CA GLY A 435 -10.12 7.50 16.91
C GLY A 435 -10.76 6.29 17.61
N ASP A 436 -10.57 6.18 18.93
CA ASP A 436 -11.06 5.04 19.74
C ASP A 436 -12.57 4.80 19.62
N LEU A 437 -13.35 5.87 19.50
CA LEU A 437 -14.80 5.81 19.43
C LEU A 437 -15.29 5.16 18.11
N PRO A 438 -14.89 5.63 16.91
CA PRO A 438 -15.16 4.93 15.64
C PRO A 438 -14.71 3.48 15.62
N GLN A 439 -13.53 3.15 16.16
CA GLN A 439 -13.06 1.76 16.21
C GLN A 439 -14.02 0.87 17.00
N ARG A 440 -14.46 1.31 18.19
CA ARG A 440 -15.41 0.58 19.02
C ARG A 440 -16.77 0.38 18.33
N VAL A 441 -17.24 1.37 17.58
CA VAL A 441 -18.49 1.28 16.82
C VAL A 441 -18.37 0.25 15.70
N LEU A 442 -17.28 0.27 14.92
CA LEU A 442 -17.04 -0.71 13.84
C LEU A 442 -16.86 -2.15 14.39
N GLU A 443 -16.14 -2.32 15.50
CA GLU A 443 -16.02 -3.59 16.19
C GLU A 443 -17.40 -4.13 16.62
N ALA A 444 -18.22 -3.29 17.24
CA ALA A 444 -19.57 -3.67 17.66
C ALA A 444 -20.48 -4.00 16.48
N ALA A 445 -20.44 -3.18 15.42
CA ALA A 445 -21.19 -3.41 14.19
C ALA A 445 -20.85 -4.76 13.54
N SER A 446 -19.57 -5.16 13.56
CA SER A 446 -19.10 -6.39 12.93
C SER A 446 -19.74 -7.68 13.47
N LEU A 447 -20.27 -7.64 14.70
CA LEU A 447 -20.94 -8.76 15.36
C LEU A 447 -22.35 -9.04 14.83
N THR A 448 -23.01 -8.02 14.25
CA THR A 448 -24.44 -8.09 13.90
C THR A 448 -24.68 -8.70 12.52
N GLY A 449 -23.73 -8.51 11.60
CA GLY A 449 -23.83 -8.97 10.21
C GLY A 449 -23.17 -7.99 9.25
N ASP A 450 -23.29 -8.26 7.94
CA ASP A 450 -22.76 -7.37 6.90
C ASP A 450 -23.56 -6.06 6.81
N THR A 451 -24.87 -6.14 7.08
CA THR A 451 -25.77 -5.02 7.33
C THR A 451 -26.10 -4.96 8.83
N PHE A 452 -26.19 -3.76 9.38
CA PHE A 452 -26.49 -3.55 10.80
C PHE A 452 -27.30 -2.26 11.02
N GLU A 453 -28.04 -2.23 12.12
CA GLU A 453 -28.78 -1.05 12.57
C GLU A 453 -27.95 -0.31 13.63
N ALA A 454 -28.00 1.03 13.63
CA ALA A 454 -27.28 1.84 14.63
C ALA A 454 -27.60 1.41 16.06
N GLU A 455 -28.87 1.09 16.33
CA GLU A 455 -29.32 0.65 17.65
C GLU A 455 -28.63 -0.65 18.10
N SER A 456 -28.48 -1.62 17.20
CA SER A 456 -27.79 -2.89 17.50
C SER A 456 -26.30 -2.68 17.80
N ALA A 457 -25.63 -1.82 17.03
CA ALA A 457 -24.24 -1.45 17.28
C ALA A 457 -24.06 -0.66 18.59
N ALA A 458 -24.96 0.27 18.89
CA ALA A 458 -24.98 1.04 20.13
C ALA A 458 -25.11 0.16 21.37
N ARG A 459 -26.05 -0.80 21.34
CA ARG A 459 -26.24 -1.78 22.43
C ARG A 459 -24.98 -2.64 22.64
N ALA A 460 -24.38 -3.15 21.57
CA ALA A 460 -23.17 -3.98 21.63
C ALA A 460 -21.97 -3.19 22.19
N ALA A 461 -21.75 -1.97 21.70
CA ALA A 461 -20.66 -1.10 22.13
C ALA A 461 -20.87 -0.52 23.54
N GLY A 462 -22.12 -0.38 23.98
CA GLY A 462 -22.50 0.31 25.20
C GLY A 462 -22.34 1.81 25.13
N ILE A 463 -22.72 2.37 23.98
CA ILE A 463 -22.62 3.79 23.67
C ILE A 463 -24.05 4.28 23.41
N ALA A 464 -24.32 5.55 23.69
CA ALA A 464 -25.62 6.16 23.36
C ALA A 464 -25.88 6.06 21.85
N ILE A 465 -27.14 5.84 21.46
CA ILE A 465 -27.52 5.62 20.05
C ILE A 465 -27.17 6.84 19.20
N GLU A 466 -27.39 8.05 19.71
CA GLU A 466 -27.13 9.31 19.03
C GLU A 466 -25.65 9.46 18.69
N THR A 467 -24.77 9.07 19.62
CA THR A 467 -23.31 9.09 19.39
C THR A 467 -22.89 8.06 18.35
N VAL A 468 -23.54 6.89 18.30
CA VAL A 468 -23.26 5.88 17.27
C VAL A 468 -23.75 6.35 15.90
N GLU A 469 -24.91 6.98 15.83
CA GLU A 469 -25.44 7.58 14.60
C GLU A 469 -24.53 8.68 14.07
N ASP A 470 -24.09 9.61 14.91
CA ASP A 470 -23.14 10.68 14.54
C ASP A 470 -21.84 10.09 13.96
N VAL A 471 -21.29 9.06 14.61
CA VAL A 471 -20.08 8.37 14.14
C VAL A 471 -20.33 7.65 12.82
N CYS A 472 -21.45 6.92 12.70
CA CYS A 472 -21.79 6.19 11.47
C CYS A 472 -22.07 7.15 10.30
N GLU A 473 -22.72 8.29 10.55
CA GLU A 473 -22.92 9.34 9.57
C GLU A 473 -21.60 9.98 9.15
N ALA A 474 -20.71 10.28 10.10
CA ALA A 474 -19.39 10.82 9.79
C ALA A 474 -18.61 9.84 8.89
N LEU A 475 -18.56 8.56 9.24
CA LEU A 475 -17.91 7.53 8.44
C LEU A 475 -18.55 7.37 7.05
N CYS A 476 -19.88 7.46 6.95
CA CYS A 476 -20.58 7.40 5.67
C CYS A 476 -20.30 8.63 4.78
N ARG A 477 -20.35 9.85 5.35
CA ARG A 477 -20.03 11.10 4.63
C ARG A 477 -18.59 11.10 4.14
N GLN A 478 -17.69 10.52 4.93
CA GLN A 478 -16.28 10.30 4.60
C GLN A 478 -16.05 9.15 3.61
N GLY A 479 -17.08 8.36 3.30
CA GLY A 479 -16.96 7.20 2.41
C GLY A 479 -16.10 6.06 2.96
N CYS A 480 -15.88 6.01 4.28
CA CYS A 480 -14.94 5.10 4.92
C CYS A 480 -15.66 3.92 5.59
N PHE A 481 -15.24 2.69 5.28
CA PHE A 481 -15.67 1.41 5.88
C PHE A 481 -17.13 1.01 5.72
N ILE A 482 -18.08 1.93 5.88
CA ILE A 482 -19.52 1.71 5.86
C ILE A 482 -20.23 2.65 4.88
N ALA A 483 -21.42 2.25 4.45
CA ALA A 483 -22.34 3.02 3.62
C ALA A 483 -23.75 2.93 4.20
N ARG A 484 -24.56 3.95 3.95
CA ARG A 484 -25.97 3.97 4.33
C ARG A 484 -26.77 3.08 3.38
N VAL A 485 -27.67 2.26 3.93
CA VAL A 485 -28.60 1.45 3.16
C VAL A 485 -29.99 2.05 3.29
N GLU A 486 -30.61 2.41 2.17
CA GLU A 486 -32.04 2.72 2.15
C GLU A 486 -32.81 1.40 2.17
N ARG A 487 -33.46 1.09 3.30
CA ARG A 487 -34.42 -0.02 3.32
C ARG A 487 -35.65 0.39 2.51
N SER A 488 -35.97 -0.40 1.50
CA SER A 488 -37.23 -0.26 0.78
C SER A 488 -38.39 -0.58 1.72
N ARG A 489 -39.16 0.46 2.10
CA ARG A 489 -40.49 0.47 2.73
C ARG A 489 -40.90 -0.79 3.49
N SER A 490 -40.53 -0.84 4.78
CA SER A 490 -41.30 -1.57 5.79
C SER A 490 -42.28 -0.59 6.46
N SER A 491 -43.48 -1.05 6.76
CA SER A 491 -44.67 -0.28 7.17
C SER A 491 -44.61 0.42 8.54
N ASP A 492 -43.42 0.61 9.12
CA ASP A 492 -43.23 1.29 10.40
C ASP A 492 -42.62 2.69 10.21
N PRO A 493 -43.19 3.75 10.81
CA PRO A 493 -42.73 5.14 10.65
C PRO A 493 -41.48 5.48 11.49
N CYS A 494 -40.79 4.49 12.06
CA CYS A 494 -39.46 4.69 12.63
C CYS A 494 -38.43 4.48 11.53
N ASP A 495 -37.86 5.57 11.02
CA ASP A 495 -36.70 5.55 10.13
C ASP A 495 -35.50 4.96 10.88
N VAL A 496 -35.38 3.63 10.90
CA VAL A 496 -34.20 2.96 11.47
C VAL A 496 -33.05 3.15 10.49
N HIS A 497 -32.06 3.96 10.86
CA HIS A 497 -30.85 4.15 10.08
C HIS A 497 -30.07 2.82 9.97
N ALA A 498 -30.12 2.20 8.79
CA ALA A 498 -29.40 0.99 8.46
C ALA A 498 -28.09 1.31 7.72
N TYR A 499 -27.04 0.61 8.11
CA TYR A 499 -25.69 0.74 7.57
C TYR A 499 -25.18 -0.62 7.08
N GLN A 500 -24.27 -0.59 6.13
CA GLN A 500 -23.61 -1.79 5.61
C GLN A 500 -22.12 -1.55 5.51
N PHE A 501 -21.32 -2.58 5.80
CA PHE A 501 -19.91 -2.54 5.47
C PHE A 501 -19.73 -2.49 3.95
N ARG A 502 -18.99 -1.50 3.47
CA ARG A 502 -18.63 -1.37 2.04
C ARG A 502 -17.93 -2.63 1.52
N HIS A 503 -17.21 -3.31 2.41
CA HIS A 503 -16.48 -4.52 2.09
C HIS A 503 -16.56 -5.55 3.23
N VAL A 504 -16.84 -6.82 2.89
CA VAL A 504 -16.88 -7.96 3.84
C VAL A 504 -15.58 -8.11 4.65
N LEU A 505 -14.42 -7.74 4.08
CA LEU A 505 -13.12 -7.80 4.74
C LEU A 505 -12.99 -6.79 5.88
N TYR A 506 -13.57 -5.60 5.74
CA TYR A 506 -13.57 -4.61 6.82
C TYR A 506 -14.27 -5.15 8.05
N ARG A 507 -15.44 -5.77 7.84
CA ARG A 507 -16.16 -6.47 8.90
C ARG A 507 -15.30 -7.57 9.51
N GLN A 508 -14.70 -8.41 8.68
CA GLN A 508 -13.94 -9.56 9.15
C GLN A 508 -12.71 -9.16 9.98
N VAL A 509 -11.94 -8.16 9.53
CA VAL A 509 -10.79 -7.65 10.30
C VAL A 509 -11.25 -6.99 11.61
N CYS A 510 -12.36 -6.22 11.59
CA CYS A 510 -12.95 -5.67 12.82
C CYS A 510 -13.41 -6.77 13.79
N TYR A 511 -13.92 -7.89 13.28
CA TYR A 511 -14.32 -9.04 14.07
C TYR A 511 -13.10 -9.77 14.67
N GLU A 512 -12.08 -10.04 13.85
CA GLU A 512 -10.88 -10.76 14.24
C GLU A 512 -10.00 -9.99 15.24
N ARG A 513 -9.96 -8.66 15.15
CA ARG A 513 -9.21 -7.78 16.07
C ARG A 513 -9.69 -7.88 17.52
N GLN A 514 -10.95 -8.24 17.74
CA GLN A 514 -11.51 -8.34 19.09
C GLN A 514 -11.02 -9.61 19.79
N SER A 515 -10.69 -9.51 21.07
CA SER A 515 -10.41 -10.70 21.89
C SER A 515 -11.67 -11.57 22.04
N PRO A 516 -11.54 -12.90 22.16
CA PRO A 516 -12.70 -13.79 22.32
C PRO A 516 -13.62 -13.40 23.47
N ILE A 517 -13.05 -12.96 24.60
CA ILE A 517 -13.77 -12.49 25.78
C ILE A 517 -14.60 -11.23 25.48
N ARG A 518 -14.05 -10.31 24.68
CA ARG A 518 -14.73 -9.06 24.30
C ARG A 518 -15.89 -9.34 23.35
N ARG A 519 -15.72 -10.26 22.40
CA ARG A 519 -16.81 -10.72 21.51
C ARG A 519 -17.95 -11.32 22.32
N GLU A 520 -17.65 -12.25 23.22
CA GLU A 520 -18.66 -12.90 24.05
C GLU A 520 -19.45 -11.90 24.90
N ARG A 521 -18.78 -10.93 25.54
CA ARG A 521 -19.45 -9.86 26.28
C ARG A 521 -20.37 -9.01 25.41
N MET A 522 -19.91 -8.62 24.22
CA MET A 522 -20.70 -7.78 23.30
C MET A 522 -21.90 -8.56 22.74
N THR A 523 -21.72 -9.83 22.36
CA THR A 523 -22.82 -10.71 21.92
C THR A 523 -23.84 -10.96 23.03
N GLN A 524 -23.39 -11.15 24.29
CA GLN A 524 -24.30 -11.28 25.43
C GLN A 524 -25.17 -10.04 25.63
N ARG A 525 -24.62 -8.83 25.43
CA ARG A 525 -25.40 -7.58 25.52
C ARG A 525 -26.45 -7.46 24.41
N ILE A 526 -26.10 -7.85 23.18
CA ILE A 526 -27.07 -7.92 22.08
C ILE A 526 -28.22 -8.88 22.45
N ALA A 527 -27.89 -10.07 22.96
CA ALA A 527 -28.87 -11.09 23.32
C ALA A 527 -29.76 -10.70 24.52
N GLN A 528 -29.19 -10.13 25.58
CA GLN A 528 -29.93 -9.70 26.78
C GLN A 528 -31.01 -8.65 26.46
N THR A 529 -30.72 -7.75 25.52
CA THR A 529 -31.67 -6.70 25.11
C THR A 529 -32.74 -7.21 24.14
N ALA A 530 -32.44 -8.26 23.36
CA ALA A 530 -33.43 -8.95 22.53
C ALA A 530 -34.43 -9.72 23.40
N ASP A 531 -33.99 -10.31 24.52
CA ASP A 531 -34.90 -10.91 25.51
C ASP A 531 -35.74 -9.87 26.26
N GLU A 532 -35.24 -8.64 26.44
CA GLU A 532 -36.00 -7.55 27.06
C GLU A 532 -37.07 -6.95 26.14
N THR A 533 -36.84 -6.90 24.82
CA THR A 533 -37.86 -6.52 23.83
C THR A 533 -38.88 -7.63 23.55
N VAL A 534 -38.54 -8.90 23.85
CA VAL A 534 -39.42 -10.08 23.69
C VAL A 534 -40.16 -10.49 24.98
N ARG A 535 -39.93 -9.83 26.12
CA ARG A 535 -40.76 -10.07 27.32
C ARG A 535 -42.21 -9.68 27.04
N PRO A 536 -43.18 -10.60 27.26
CA PRO A 536 -44.49 -10.52 26.63
C PRO A 536 -45.29 -9.37 27.21
N ARG A 537 -45.87 -8.55 26.33
CA ARG A 537 -47.12 -7.84 26.63
C ARG A 537 -48.15 -8.91 26.99
N VAL A 538 -48.32 -9.18 28.28
CA VAL A 538 -49.43 -9.98 28.80
C VAL A 538 -50.71 -9.20 28.49
N GLY A 539 -51.49 -9.71 27.53
CA GLY A 539 -52.74 -9.07 27.12
C GLY A 539 -53.41 -9.78 25.94
N LEU A 540 -54.03 -10.93 26.23
CA LEU A 540 -55.18 -11.54 25.53
C LEU A 540 -55.02 -11.94 24.05
N GLY A 541 -54.71 -13.23 23.87
CA GLY A 541 -55.41 -14.12 22.93
C GLY A 541 -55.18 -13.93 21.43
N GLU A 542 -54.18 -14.61 20.87
CA GLU A 542 -54.34 -15.53 19.73
C GLU A 542 -52.98 -16.17 19.38
N THR A 543 -53.01 -17.49 19.16
CA THR A 543 -51.85 -18.34 18.92
C THR A 543 -51.35 -18.17 17.49
N VAL A 544 -50.16 -17.60 17.28
CA VAL A 544 -49.43 -17.74 16.02
C VAL A 544 -48.04 -18.33 16.30
N ALA A 545 -47.84 -19.55 15.82
CA ALA A 545 -46.55 -20.22 15.86
C ALA A 545 -45.60 -19.56 14.84
N VAL A 546 -44.49 -18.99 15.33
CA VAL A 546 -43.37 -18.55 14.48
C VAL A 546 -42.19 -19.48 14.72
N THR A 547 -41.91 -20.28 13.70
CA THR A 547 -40.81 -21.25 13.63
C THR A 547 -39.47 -20.50 13.57
N THR A 548 -38.72 -20.49 14.67
CA THR A 548 -37.31 -20.07 14.68
C THR A 548 -36.42 -21.29 14.56
N SER A 549 -35.75 -21.42 13.41
CA SER A 549 -34.78 -22.47 13.11
C SER A 549 -33.48 -22.24 13.89
N THR A 550 -33.39 -22.80 15.10
CA THR A 550 -32.15 -22.85 15.87
C THR A 550 -31.24 -23.99 15.37
N HIS A 551 -30.08 -23.63 14.81
CA HIS A 551 -28.99 -24.55 14.54
C HIS A 551 -28.31 -24.92 15.88
N ARG A 552 -28.74 -26.03 16.52
CA ARG A 552 -28.10 -26.56 17.73
C ARG A 552 -26.85 -27.35 17.38
N LEU A 553 -25.70 -26.90 17.88
CA LEU A 553 -24.48 -27.70 18.04
C LEU A 553 -24.78 -28.90 18.98
N ARG A 554 -24.56 -30.12 18.49
CA ARG A 554 -24.66 -31.36 19.29
C ARG A 554 -23.39 -31.53 20.15
N PRO A 555 -23.50 -31.94 21.43
CA PRO A 555 -22.35 -32.33 22.23
C PRO A 555 -21.90 -33.76 21.88
N ALA A 556 -20.59 -33.97 21.83
CA ALA A 556 -19.94 -35.25 21.59
C ALA A 556 -20.19 -36.22 22.75
N ALA A 557 -20.80 -37.37 22.45
CA ALA A 557 -20.99 -38.45 23.42
C ALA A 557 -19.71 -39.30 23.56
N SER A 558 -19.24 -39.38 24.79
CA SER A 558 -18.20 -40.29 25.28
C SER A 558 -18.55 -41.76 25.03
N ARG A 559 -17.71 -42.51 24.31
CA ARG A 559 -17.73 -43.98 24.29
C ARG A 559 -16.82 -44.52 25.38
N SER A 560 -17.44 -45.05 26.44
CA SER A 560 -16.80 -45.97 27.39
C SER A 560 -16.64 -47.34 26.75
N ARG A 561 -15.48 -47.95 26.98
CA ARG A 561 -15.13 -49.34 26.64
C ARG A 561 -16.03 -50.33 27.40
N ALA A 562 -16.48 -51.35 26.69
CA ALA A 562 -16.54 -52.75 27.12
C ALA A 562 -16.44 -53.61 25.85
#